data_AF-K1SV86-F1
#
_entry.id   AF-K1SV86-F1
#
_cell.length_a   1.000
_cell.length_b   1.000
_cell.length_c   1.000
_cell.angle_alpha   90.00
_cell.angle_beta   90.00
_cell.angle_gamma   90.00
#
_symmetry.space_group_name_H-M   'P 1'
#
loop_
_entity.id
_entity.type
_entity.pdbx_description
1 polymer ?
#
loop_
_entity_poly.entity_id
_entity_poly.type
_entity_poly.pdbx_seq_one_letter_code
_entity_poly.pdbx_strand_id
1 'polypeptide(L)'
;VNAPTPNSTVKELKEALDIPVIVTVVSEEDDIAGRLEASAEIFNVSAASKTPELIEKIRKKYPDIPIMATGGPTDETIKATIAAGANAVTWTPPTNGEVFKDIMDAYRKHQEHPTY
;
A
#
# COMPACT_ATOMS: atom_id res chain seq x y z
N VAL A 1 -3.31 -6.54 10.88
CA VAL A 1 -4.77 -6.45 11.11
C VAL A 1 -5.40 -5.48 10.11
N ASN A 2 -6.63 -5.76 9.67
CA ASN A 2 -7.33 -4.95 8.67
C ASN A 2 -8.06 -3.77 9.32
N ALA A 3 -8.19 -2.65 8.63
CA ALA A 3 -9.04 -1.57 9.11
C ALA A 3 -10.54 -1.93 8.98
N PRO A 4 -11.42 -1.47 9.90
CA PRO A 4 -11.12 -0.80 11.17
C PRO A 4 -10.88 -1.82 12.30
N THR A 5 -9.63 -1.96 12.77
CA THR A 5 -9.30 -2.70 14.01
C THR A 5 -9.04 -1.69 15.13
N PRO A 6 -9.62 -1.83 16.34
CA PRO A 6 -9.31 -0.97 17.49
C PRO A 6 -7.86 -1.12 17.98
N ASN A 7 -7.29 -0.07 18.59
CA ASN A 7 -5.94 -0.11 19.15
C ASN A 7 -5.80 -1.13 20.30
N SER A 8 -6.86 -1.36 21.08
CA SER A 8 -6.87 -2.38 22.15
C SER A 8 -6.60 -3.78 21.59
N THR A 9 -7.22 -4.13 20.46
CA THR A 9 -7.01 -5.41 19.79
C THR A 9 -5.58 -5.57 19.28
N VAL A 10 -4.95 -4.49 18.79
CA VAL A 10 -3.54 -4.52 18.36
C VAL A 10 -2.62 -4.81 19.56
N LYS A 11 -2.91 -4.18 20.71
CA LYS A 11 -2.15 -4.37 21.94
C LYS A 11 -2.27 -5.79 22.49
N GLU A 12 -3.50 -6.32 22.59
CA GLU A 12 -3.75 -7.70 23.03
C GLU A 12 -3.03 -8.73 22.14
N LEU A 13 -3.03 -8.51 20.82
CA LEU A 13 -2.33 -9.37 19.87
C LEU A 13 -0.82 -9.39 20.12
N LYS A 14 -0.21 -8.24 20.40
CA LYS A 14 1.23 -8.12 20.65
C LYS A 14 1.62 -8.74 22.00
N GLU A 15 0.79 -8.62 23.02
CA GLU A 15 1.01 -9.27 24.31
C GLU A 15 0.98 -10.82 24.20
N ALA A 16 0.20 -11.35 23.26
CA ALA A 16 0.08 -12.79 23.03
C ALA A 16 1.13 -13.36 22.06
N LEU A 17 1.66 -12.56 21.12
CA LEU A 17 2.51 -13.04 20.01
C LEU A 17 3.75 -12.16 19.81
N ASP A 18 4.92 -12.78 19.83
CA ASP A 18 6.20 -12.11 19.51
C ASP A 18 6.48 -12.07 17.99
N ILE A 19 5.59 -11.41 17.25
CA ILE A 19 5.75 -11.15 15.80
C ILE A 19 5.46 -9.68 15.47
N PRO A 20 6.01 -9.15 14.37
CA PRO A 20 5.69 -7.80 13.92
C PRO A 20 4.21 -7.64 13.53
N VAL A 21 3.59 -6.56 14.02
CA VAL A 21 2.18 -6.25 13.69
C VAL A 21 2.11 -5.18 12.61
N ILE A 22 1.48 -5.54 11.49
CA ILE A 22 1.17 -4.63 10.39
C ILE A 22 -0.25 -4.07 10.56
N VAL A 23 -0.40 -2.75 10.53
CA VAL A 23 -1.70 -2.07 10.62
C VAL A 23 -2.01 -1.37 9.30
N THR A 24 -3.23 -1.53 8.81
CA THR A 24 -3.68 -0.84 7.60
C THR A 24 -4.13 0.58 7.94
N VAL A 25 -3.64 1.56 7.17
CA VAL A 25 -3.98 2.99 7.27
C VAL A 25 -4.59 3.41 5.93
N VAL A 26 -5.79 3.98 5.96
CA VAL A 26 -6.55 4.32 4.75
C VAL A 26 -6.78 5.82 4.60
N SER A 27 -6.60 6.59 5.68
CA SER A 27 -6.82 8.03 5.66
C SER A 27 -5.91 8.78 6.64
N GLU A 28 -5.86 10.10 6.52
CA GLU A 28 -5.06 10.95 7.42
C GLU A 28 -5.74 11.20 8.77
N GLU A 29 -7.04 10.96 8.83
CA GLU A 29 -7.88 11.01 10.02
C GLU A 29 -7.71 9.76 10.90
N ASP A 30 -7.07 8.70 10.39
CA ASP A 30 -6.70 7.55 11.20
C ASP A 30 -5.77 7.96 12.34
N ASP A 31 -5.97 7.37 13.52
CA ASP A 31 -5.16 7.63 14.71
C ASP A 31 -3.77 7.00 14.61
N ILE A 32 -2.90 7.63 13.82
CA ILE A 32 -1.52 7.17 13.57
C ILE A 32 -0.71 7.06 14.87
N ALA A 33 -0.89 8.04 15.78
CA ALA A 33 -0.18 8.05 17.05
C ALA A 33 -0.61 6.87 17.93
N GLY A 34 -1.92 6.65 18.07
CA GLY A 34 -2.44 5.51 18.82
C GLY A 34 -2.07 4.16 18.18
N ARG A 35 -1.88 4.08 16.85
CA ARG A 35 -1.34 2.87 16.20
C ARG A 35 0.07 2.56 16.68
N LEU A 36 0.94 3.57 16.75
CA LEU A 36 2.31 3.43 17.24
C LEU A 36 2.34 3.04 18.72
N GLU A 37 1.51 3.69 19.56
CA GLU A 37 1.39 3.36 20.98
C GLU A 37 0.87 1.93 21.20
N ALA A 38 0.05 1.43 20.29
CA ALA A 38 -0.40 0.04 20.28
C ALA A 38 0.65 -0.96 19.76
N SER A 39 1.91 -0.55 19.58
CA SER A 39 3.02 -1.37 19.09
C SER A 39 2.84 -1.87 17.65
N ALA A 40 2.20 -1.07 16.78
CA ALA A 40 2.27 -1.30 15.34
C ALA A 40 3.69 -1.00 14.82
N GLU A 41 4.29 -1.97 14.13
CA GLU A 41 5.67 -1.86 13.65
C GLU A 41 5.76 -1.48 12.17
N ILE A 42 4.69 -1.76 11.40
CA ILE A 42 4.64 -1.46 9.97
C ILE A 42 3.27 -0.89 9.63
N PHE A 43 3.23 0.17 8.82
CA PHE A 43 1.99 0.65 8.21
C PHE A 43 1.81 0.11 6.81
N ASN A 44 0.63 -0.46 6.55
CA ASN A 44 0.13 -0.76 5.22
C ASN A 44 -0.78 0.38 4.75
N VAL A 45 -0.25 1.29 3.94
CA VAL A 45 -1.00 2.46 3.45
C VAL A 45 -1.80 2.08 2.20
N SER A 46 -3.12 2.23 2.27
CA SER A 46 -4.06 1.83 1.22
C SER A 46 -5.15 2.89 1.03
N ALA A 47 -4.78 4.03 0.43
CA ALA A 47 -5.66 5.19 0.24
C ALA A 47 -6.00 5.45 -1.25
N ALA A 48 -6.00 4.40 -2.07
CA ALA A 48 -6.20 4.48 -3.52
C ALA A 48 -5.27 5.52 -4.18
N SER A 49 -5.80 6.45 -4.98
CA SER A 49 -5.02 7.50 -5.64
C SER A 49 -4.33 8.47 -4.67
N LYS A 50 -4.77 8.55 -3.41
CA LYS A 50 -4.19 9.41 -2.37
C LYS A 50 -3.05 8.73 -1.60
N THR A 51 -2.69 7.50 -1.96
CA THR A 51 -1.64 6.73 -1.28
C THR A 51 -0.31 7.50 -1.19
N PRO A 52 0.23 8.10 -2.28
CA PRO A 52 1.45 8.90 -2.20
C PRO A 52 1.35 10.07 -1.22
N GLU A 53 0.26 10.85 -1.30
CA GLU A 53 0.03 12.02 -0.44
C GLU A 53 -0.02 11.64 1.06
N LEU A 54 -0.66 10.52 1.39
CA LEU A 54 -0.75 10.03 2.75
C LEU A 54 0.60 9.56 3.28
N ILE A 55 1.41 8.88 2.46
CA ILE A 55 2.76 8.46 2.84
C ILE A 55 3.62 9.69 3.15
N GLU A 56 3.60 10.73 2.30
CA GLU A 56 4.36 11.95 2.55
C GLU A 56 3.97 12.62 3.87
N LYS A 57 2.67 12.66 4.19
CA LYS A 57 2.16 13.20 5.46
C LYS A 57 2.64 12.37 6.66
N ILE A 58 2.60 11.05 6.56
CA ILE A 58 3.11 10.14 7.61
C ILE A 58 4.61 10.36 7.79
N ARG A 59 5.39 10.37 6.70
CA ARG A 59 6.85 10.57 6.73
C ARG A 59 7.28 11.89 7.36
N LYS A 60 6.52 12.98 7.16
CA LYS A 60 6.78 14.26 7.81
C LYS A 60 6.72 14.20 9.33
N LYS A 61 5.87 13.33 9.89
CA LYS A 61 5.69 13.17 11.35
C LYS A 61 6.50 12.00 11.93
N TYR A 62 6.65 10.94 11.16
CA TYR A 62 7.26 9.67 11.55
C TYR A 62 8.28 9.23 10.48
N PRO A 63 9.47 9.84 10.46
CA PRO A 63 10.43 9.67 9.36
C PRO A 63 10.99 8.24 9.25
N ASP A 64 11.02 7.48 10.35
CA ASP A 64 11.69 6.17 10.41
C ASP A 64 10.74 4.97 10.39
N ILE A 65 9.41 5.20 10.44
CA ILE A 65 8.48 4.07 10.54
C ILE A 65 8.47 3.22 9.24
N PRO A 66 8.56 1.89 9.28
CA PRO A 66 8.38 1.08 8.07
C PRO A 66 6.99 1.28 7.42
N ILE A 67 6.98 1.56 6.12
CA ILE A 67 5.76 1.74 5.32
C ILE A 67 5.78 0.77 4.14
N MET A 68 4.75 -0.05 4.04
CA MET A 68 4.37 -0.73 2.80
C MET A 68 3.10 -0.07 2.24
N ALA A 69 2.94 -0.04 0.92
CA ALA A 69 1.80 0.65 0.31
C ALA A 69 1.38 0.07 -1.03
N THR A 70 0.11 0.24 -1.37
CA THR A 70 -0.40 -0.13 -2.70
C THR A 70 0.18 0.78 -3.79
N GLY A 71 0.79 0.18 -4.80
CA GLY A 71 1.45 0.90 -5.91
C GLY A 71 0.53 1.37 -7.01
N GLY A 72 -0.73 0.94 -7.03
CA GLY A 72 -1.62 1.14 -8.18
C GLY A 72 -1.23 0.28 -9.40
N PRO A 73 -1.97 0.38 -10.50
CA PRO A 73 -1.83 -0.54 -11.63
C PRO A 73 -0.74 -0.15 -12.64
N THR A 74 -0.15 1.05 -12.56
CA THR A 74 0.82 1.53 -13.56
C THR A 74 2.20 1.80 -12.96
N ASP A 75 3.21 1.79 -13.81
CA ASP A 75 4.59 2.14 -13.45
C ASP A 75 4.68 3.53 -12.82
N GLU A 76 3.92 4.50 -13.34
CA GLU A 76 3.90 5.87 -12.82
C GLU A 76 3.35 5.90 -11.40
N THR A 77 2.26 5.17 -11.12
CA THR A 77 1.69 5.12 -9.78
C THR A 77 2.63 4.41 -8.81
N ILE A 78 3.29 3.33 -9.25
CA ILE A 78 4.27 2.60 -8.43
C ILE A 78 5.46 3.50 -8.08
N LYS A 79 6.03 4.20 -9.08
CA LYS A 79 7.15 5.14 -8.89
C LYS A 79 6.77 6.29 -7.98
N ALA A 80 5.55 6.82 -8.10
CA ALA A 80 5.05 7.86 -7.20
C ALA A 80 4.96 7.38 -5.74
N THR A 81 4.46 6.16 -5.51
CA THR A 81 4.40 5.56 -4.17
C THR A 81 5.80 5.34 -3.56
N ILE A 82 6.78 4.90 -4.37
CA ILE A 82 8.18 4.77 -3.92
C ILE A 82 8.75 6.15 -3.57
N ALA A 83 8.59 7.13 -4.46
CA ALA A 83 9.10 8.49 -4.27
C ALA A 83 8.52 9.18 -3.03
N ALA A 84 7.26 8.88 -2.68
CA ALA A 84 6.62 9.38 -1.46
C ALA A 84 7.24 8.83 -0.17
N GLY A 85 8.00 7.73 -0.23
CA GLY A 85 8.72 7.17 0.91
C GLY A 85 8.19 5.82 1.41
N ALA A 86 7.51 5.04 0.55
CA ALA A 86 7.22 3.64 0.84
C ALA A 86 8.51 2.80 0.78
N ASN A 87 8.72 1.93 1.76
CA ASN A 87 9.82 0.97 1.79
C ASN A 87 9.52 -0.28 0.93
N ALA A 88 8.24 -0.61 0.79
CA ALA A 88 7.77 -1.72 -0.02
C ALA A 88 6.48 -1.34 -0.76
N VAL A 89 6.31 -1.86 -1.97
CA VAL A 89 5.10 -1.65 -2.77
C VAL A 89 4.39 -2.98 -2.97
N THR A 90 3.08 -3.00 -2.76
CA THR A 90 2.20 -4.09 -3.16
C THR A 90 1.57 -3.76 -4.51
N TRP A 91 1.66 -4.70 -5.44
CA TRP A 91 1.11 -4.58 -6.78
C TRP A 91 0.30 -5.83 -7.11
N THR A 92 -0.85 -5.61 -7.73
CA THR A 92 -1.69 -6.69 -8.23
C THR A 92 -1.46 -6.79 -9.74
N PRO A 93 -0.99 -7.94 -10.25
CA PRO A 93 -0.80 -8.11 -11.68
C PRO A 93 -2.12 -7.99 -12.45
N PRO A 94 -2.07 -7.59 -13.73
CA PRO A 94 -3.25 -7.59 -14.58
C PRO A 94 -3.84 -9.00 -14.66
N THR A 95 -5.16 -9.06 -14.75
CA THR A 95 -5.88 -10.30 -14.97
C THR A 95 -5.60 -10.85 -16.37
N ASN A 96 -5.79 -12.16 -16.55
CA ASN A 96 -5.71 -12.78 -17.88
C ASN A 96 -6.61 -12.07 -18.90
N GLY A 97 -7.80 -11.62 -18.48
CA GLY A 97 -8.72 -10.90 -19.36
C GLY A 97 -8.19 -9.56 -19.85
N GLU A 98 -7.49 -8.82 -18.98
CA GLU A 98 -6.83 -7.55 -19.34
C GLU A 98 -5.66 -7.80 -20.30
N VAL A 99 -4.80 -8.79 -20.01
CA VAL A 99 -3.69 -9.16 -20.89
C VAL A 99 -4.19 -9.57 -22.28
N PHE A 100 -5.23 -10.41 -22.36
CA PHE A 100 -5.81 -10.83 -23.64
C PHE A 100 -6.46 -9.68 -24.41
N LYS A 101 -7.12 -8.75 -23.70
CA LYS A 101 -7.69 -7.56 -24.32
C LYS A 101 -6.61 -6.75 -25.02
N ASP A 102 -5.49 -6.48 -24.34
CA ASP A 102 -4.40 -5.68 -24.88
C ASP A 102 -3.73 -6.35 -26.09
N ILE A 103 -3.54 -7.67 -26.06
CA ILE A 103 -3.06 -8.47 -27.19
C ILE A 103 -4.00 -8.33 -28.41
N MET A 104 -5.32 -8.42 -28.19
CA MET A 104 -6.31 -8.32 -29.27
C MET A 104 -6.44 -6.88 -29.80
N ASP A 105 -6.24 -5.88 -28.96
CA ASP A 105 -6.23 -4.48 -29.37
C ASP A 105 -5.00 -4.16 -30.23
N ALA A 106 -3.82 -4.68 -29.88
CA ALA A 106 -2.62 -4.59 -30.72
C ALA A 106 -2.84 -5.28 -32.08
N TYR A 107 -3.43 -6.49 -32.07
CA TYR A 107 -3.78 -7.22 -33.29
C TYR A 107 -4.68 -6.41 -34.23
N ARG A 108 -5.79 -5.84 -33.72
CA ARG A 108 -6.72 -5.01 -34.52
C ARG A 108 -6.05 -3.78 -35.12
N LYS A 109 -5.04 -3.24 -34.44
CA LYS A 109 -4.27 -2.06 -34.88
C LYS A 109 -3.06 -2.41 -35.75
N HIS A 110 -2.83 -3.68 -36.06
CA HIS A 110 -1.63 -4.16 -36.76
C HIS A 110 -0.31 -3.72 -36.07
N GLN A 111 -0.32 -3.68 -34.74
CA GLN A 111 0.84 -3.36 -33.91
C GLN A 111 1.48 -4.65 -33.38
N GLU A 112 2.76 -4.57 -32.97
CA GLU A 112 3.39 -5.67 -32.26
C GLU A 112 2.66 -5.97 -30.94
N HIS A 113 2.66 -7.25 -30.56
CA HIS A 113 2.03 -7.65 -29.29
C HIS A 113 2.81 -7.08 -28.11
N PRO A 114 2.11 -6.60 -27.07
CA PRO A 114 2.77 -6.10 -25.87
C PRO A 114 3.60 -7.20 -25.19
N THR A 115 4.82 -6.85 -24.80
CA THR A 115 5.71 -7.68 -23.99
C THR A 115 5.63 -7.18 -22.55
N TYR A 116 4.93 -7.91 -21.68
CA TYR A 116 4.88 -7.67 -20.24
C TYR A 116 6.04 -8.38 -19.54
#